data_AF-W0RGB2-F1
#
_entry.id   AF-W0RGB2-F1
#
_cell.length_a   1.000
_cell.length_b   1.000
_cell.length_c   1.000
_cell.angle_alpha   90.00
_cell.angle_beta   90.00
_cell.angle_gamma   90.00
#
_symmetry.space_group_name_H-M   'P 1'
#
loop_
_entity.id
_entity.type
_entity.pdbx_description
1 polymer ?
#
loop_
_entity_poly.entity_id
_entity_poly.type
_entity_poly.pdbx_seq_one_letter_code
_entity_poly.pdbx_strand_id
1 'polypeptide(L)'
;MKRYRFRSRLFTILLLFAVCPSVLLTLLWAGTVSRALPLVSGSAAWERAATTGERALAVARARAASGAALGAAERRDLDAHEQELRRSLELARRYSFVAPRVVRAVLVVGVLGALVLTVVASRVAGHLSRQLSRPLDQLVRWTALVQAGRSLPEEPEPRGAPEFGTLRDRMRTMARELELGRARALEAERAAAFRETARQVAHELKNPLTPIRFAIDRLRRDATPAQADAVDVLAAETARLEAMARSFGQFGRLPDGPASEVDVGELARWAAKTTVPESLPVDVDVAPDVPLVRGHYDALARARCRTCC
;
A
#
# COMPACT_ATOMS: atom_id res chain seq x y z
N MET A 1 18.01 2.58 4.29
CA MET A 1 18.35 1.57 5.33
C MET A 1 17.26 1.32 6.40
N LYS A 2 16.13 2.05 6.48
CA LYS A 2 15.07 1.81 7.50
C LYS A 2 14.09 0.65 7.19
N ARG A 3 13.95 0.20 5.94
CA ARG A 3 12.94 -0.79 5.48
C ARG A 3 13.14 -2.23 5.99
N TYR A 4 14.36 -2.63 6.38
CA TYR A 4 14.60 -4.00 6.85
C TYR A 4 14.09 -4.27 8.28
N ARG A 5 13.81 -3.21 9.06
CA ARG A 5 13.50 -3.34 10.49
C ARG A 5 12.09 -3.89 10.75
N PHE A 6 11.10 -3.62 9.92
CA PHE A 6 9.73 -4.08 10.20
C PHE A 6 9.53 -5.56 9.85
N ARG A 7 9.89 -5.99 8.63
CA ARG A 7 9.80 -7.42 8.25
C ARG A 7 10.62 -8.29 9.19
N SER A 8 11.82 -7.84 9.57
CA SER A 8 12.64 -8.54 10.56
C SER A 8 11.97 -8.55 11.93
N ARG A 9 11.41 -7.43 12.43
CA ARG A 9 10.68 -7.42 13.72
C ARG A 9 9.44 -8.30 13.71
N LEU A 10 8.62 -8.24 12.67
CA LEU A 10 7.44 -9.07 12.49
C LEU A 10 7.83 -10.54 12.46
N PHE A 11 8.83 -10.90 11.65
CA PHE A 11 9.36 -12.25 11.55
C PHE A 11 9.94 -12.72 12.87
N THR A 12 10.73 -11.89 13.57
CA THR A 12 11.28 -12.22 14.88
C THR A 12 10.17 -12.41 15.90
N ILE A 13 9.14 -11.56 15.94
CA ILE A 13 8.01 -11.72 16.86
C ILE A 13 7.26 -13.02 16.55
N LEU A 14 6.97 -13.30 15.28
CA LEU A 14 6.28 -14.52 14.85
C LEU A 14 7.12 -15.77 15.16
N LEU A 15 8.42 -15.73 14.89
CA LEU A 15 9.36 -16.81 15.15
C LEU A 15 9.51 -17.07 16.65
N LEU A 16 9.71 -16.03 17.46
CA LEU A 16 9.82 -16.15 18.91
C LEU A 16 8.51 -16.68 19.49
N PHE A 17 7.37 -16.22 18.97
CA PHE A 17 6.06 -16.70 19.35
C PHE A 17 5.80 -18.16 18.95
N ALA A 18 6.32 -18.64 17.83
CA ALA A 18 6.19 -20.04 17.44
C ALA A 18 7.17 -20.97 18.17
N VAL A 19 8.42 -20.53 18.36
CA VAL A 19 9.53 -21.38 18.82
C VAL A 19 9.65 -21.39 20.34
N CYS A 20 9.60 -20.24 21.02
CA CYS A 20 9.76 -20.20 22.48
C CYS A 20 8.76 -21.08 23.22
N PRO A 21 7.45 -21.07 22.88
CA PRO A 21 6.47 -21.94 23.52
C PRO A 21 6.77 -23.42 23.38
N SER A 22 7.09 -23.86 22.16
CA SER A 22 7.36 -25.25 21.84
C SER A 22 8.62 -25.73 22.55
N VAL A 23 9.68 -24.92 22.54
CA VAL A 23 10.93 -25.22 23.26
C VAL A 23 10.70 -25.26 24.77
N LEU A 24 9.97 -24.29 25.33
CA LEU A 24 9.68 -24.25 26.76
C LEU A 24 8.87 -25.47 27.20
N LEU A 25 7.82 -25.83 26.46
CA LEU A 25 6.99 -27.01 26.74
C LEU A 25 7.81 -28.30 26.65
N THR A 26 8.66 -28.42 25.62
CA THR A 26 9.52 -29.60 25.41
C THR A 26 10.55 -29.74 26.54
N LEU A 27 11.18 -28.65 26.97
CA LEU A 27 12.13 -28.66 28.09
C LEU A 27 11.45 -28.97 29.43
N LEU A 28 10.26 -28.41 29.67
CA LEU A 28 9.47 -28.73 30.86
C LEU A 28 9.07 -30.20 30.89
N TRP A 29 8.59 -30.73 29.76
CA TRP A 29 8.22 -32.13 29.62
C TRP A 29 9.43 -33.08 29.79
N ALA A 30 10.55 -32.78 29.12
CA ALA A 30 11.77 -33.57 29.27
C ALA A 30 12.28 -33.55 30.73
N GLY A 31 12.22 -32.39 31.40
CA GLY A 31 12.61 -32.23 32.79
C GLY A 31 11.69 -32.93 33.79
N THR A 32 10.38 -32.95 33.54
CA THR A 32 9.42 -33.66 34.40
C THR A 32 9.50 -35.17 34.19
N VAL A 33 9.55 -35.64 32.94
CA VAL A 33 9.66 -37.06 32.62
C VAL A 33 10.98 -37.64 33.13
N SER A 34 12.12 -36.99 32.89
CA SER A 34 13.43 -37.48 33.38
C SER A 34 13.51 -37.59 34.90
N ARG A 35 12.80 -36.73 35.64
CA ARG A 35 12.74 -36.80 37.12
C ARG A 35 11.69 -37.79 37.63
N ALA A 36 10.60 -38.00 36.89
CA ALA A 36 9.51 -38.88 37.29
C ALA A 36 9.74 -40.36 36.89
N LEU A 37 10.47 -40.63 35.79
CA LEU A 37 10.72 -41.99 35.30
C LEU A 37 11.46 -42.89 36.31
N PRO A 38 12.55 -42.45 36.97
CA PRO A 38 13.29 -43.27 37.95
C PRO A 38 12.47 -43.55 39.22
N LEU A 39 11.52 -42.67 39.51
CA LEU A 39 10.60 -42.77 40.62
C LEU A 39 9.53 -43.85 40.36
N VAL A 40 9.09 -43.99 39.11
CA VAL A 40 8.09 -44.98 38.70
C VAL A 40 8.69 -46.35 38.44
N SER A 41 9.95 -46.45 38.01
CA SER A 41 10.45 -47.72 37.47
C SER A 41 10.60 -48.83 38.52
N GLY A 42 10.88 -48.54 39.80
CA GLY A 42 10.81 -49.45 40.96
C GLY A 42 11.59 -50.77 40.90
N SER A 43 12.06 -51.18 39.73
CA SER A 43 12.51 -52.52 39.37
C SER A 43 13.76 -52.89 40.15
N ALA A 44 14.70 -51.96 40.27
CA ALA A 44 15.93 -52.17 41.04
C ALA A 44 15.71 -52.39 42.55
N ALA A 45 14.60 -51.93 43.13
CA ALA A 45 14.28 -52.19 44.53
C ALA A 45 13.58 -53.55 44.71
N TRP A 46 12.72 -53.92 43.76
CA TRP A 46 12.06 -55.23 43.75
C TRP A 46 13.04 -56.38 43.43
N GLU A 47 14.00 -56.16 42.52
CA GLU A 47 15.06 -57.13 42.20
C GLU A 47 15.94 -57.45 43.42
N ARG A 48 16.30 -56.43 44.21
CA ARG A 48 17.10 -56.60 45.44
C ARG A 48 16.32 -57.26 46.56
N ALA A 49 15.04 -56.92 46.73
CA ALA A 49 14.16 -57.61 47.68
C ALA A 49 13.93 -59.07 47.27
N ALA A 50 13.76 -59.35 45.98
CA ALA A 50 13.61 -60.72 45.46
C ALA A 50 14.87 -61.56 45.69
N THR A 51 16.03 -61.05 45.28
CA THR A 51 17.32 -61.76 45.41
C THR A 51 17.74 -62.00 46.86
N THR A 52 17.51 -61.05 47.76
CA THR A 52 17.74 -61.26 49.21
C THR A 52 16.72 -62.24 49.81
N GLY A 53 15.47 -62.21 49.33
CA GLY A 53 14.41 -63.12 49.77
C GLY A 53 14.63 -64.56 49.36
N GLU A 54 15.13 -64.81 48.15
CA GLU A 54 15.51 -66.15 47.70
C GLU A 54 16.59 -66.78 48.61
N ARG A 55 17.59 -65.99 49.03
CA ARG A 55 18.63 -66.46 49.97
C ARG A 55 18.05 -66.77 51.35
N ALA A 56 17.21 -65.89 51.88
CA ALA A 56 16.54 -66.11 53.16
C ALA A 56 15.62 -67.36 53.14
N LEU A 57 14.88 -67.57 52.05
CA LEU A 57 14.05 -68.75 51.84
C LEU A 57 14.88 -70.04 51.71
N ALA A 58 16.04 -69.99 51.04
CA ALA A 58 16.96 -71.12 50.95
C ALA A 58 17.49 -71.54 52.32
N VAL A 59 17.90 -70.56 53.16
CA VAL A 59 18.31 -70.79 54.56
C VAL A 59 17.17 -71.40 55.37
N ALA A 60 15.96 -70.86 55.28
CA ALA A 60 14.80 -71.38 56.02
C ALA A 60 14.43 -72.83 55.61
N ARG A 61 14.48 -73.16 54.31
CA ARG A 61 14.21 -74.52 53.80
C ARG A 61 15.29 -75.51 54.23
N ALA A 62 16.57 -75.15 54.14
CA ALA A 62 17.68 -75.98 54.61
C ALA A 62 17.60 -76.23 56.12
N ARG A 63 17.25 -75.18 56.89
CA ARG A 63 17.01 -75.24 58.34
C ARG A 63 15.82 -76.11 58.73
N ALA A 64 14.74 -76.11 57.94
CA ALA A 64 13.57 -76.95 58.17
C ALA A 64 13.86 -78.44 57.90
N ALA A 65 14.73 -78.73 56.93
CA ALA A 65 15.14 -80.09 56.59
C ALA A 65 16.13 -80.69 57.61
N SER A 66 17.04 -79.88 58.18
CA SER A 66 18.11 -80.36 59.06
C SER A 66 17.76 -80.39 60.55
N GLY A 67 16.80 -79.59 61.01
CA GLY A 67 16.43 -79.48 62.44
C GLY A 67 17.49 -78.81 63.35
N ALA A 68 18.73 -78.63 62.88
CA ALA A 68 19.95 -78.54 63.70
C ALA A 68 20.37 -77.12 64.15
N ALA A 69 19.44 -76.33 64.69
CA ALA A 69 19.65 -74.91 65.07
C ALA A 69 20.07 -73.99 63.90
N LEU A 70 20.33 -72.70 64.16
CA LEU A 70 20.71 -71.69 63.14
C LEU A 70 22.14 -71.19 63.40
N GLY A 71 23.00 -71.23 62.39
CA GLY A 71 24.38 -70.75 62.43
C GLY A 71 24.52 -69.23 62.29
N ALA A 72 25.71 -68.71 62.59
CA ALA A 72 25.98 -67.26 62.53
C ALA A 72 25.97 -66.67 61.10
N ALA A 73 26.23 -67.48 60.06
CA ALA A 73 26.09 -67.05 58.66
C ALA A 73 24.62 -66.96 58.24
N GLU A 74 23.83 -67.98 58.57
CA GLU A 74 22.39 -68.06 58.28
C GLU A 74 21.59 -66.93 58.94
N ARG A 75 21.92 -66.58 60.19
CA ARG A 75 21.31 -65.42 60.87
C ARG A 75 21.62 -64.11 60.16
N ARG A 76 22.86 -63.92 59.68
CA ARG A 76 23.24 -62.71 58.93
C ARG A 76 22.48 -62.58 57.61
N ASP A 77 22.24 -63.67 56.91
CA ASP A 77 21.48 -63.64 55.64
C ASP A 77 19.99 -63.33 55.88
N LEU A 78 19.40 -63.86 56.96
CA LEU A 78 18.04 -63.52 57.39
C LEU A 78 17.93 -62.05 57.81
N ASP A 79 18.86 -61.56 58.63
CA ASP A 79 18.91 -60.17 59.07
C ASP A 79 19.11 -59.20 57.88
N ALA A 80 19.95 -59.58 56.89
CA ALA A 80 20.16 -58.79 55.68
C ALA A 80 18.90 -58.69 54.83
N HIS A 81 18.14 -59.79 54.69
CA HIS A 81 16.86 -59.75 53.97
C HIS A 81 15.81 -58.93 54.73
N GLU A 82 15.73 -59.06 56.06
CA GLU A 82 14.81 -58.26 56.86
C GLU A 82 15.09 -56.76 56.72
N GLN A 83 16.36 -56.36 56.75
CA GLN A 83 16.77 -54.97 56.55
C GLN A 83 16.41 -54.44 55.15
N GLU A 84 16.67 -55.23 54.10
CA GLU A 84 16.30 -54.84 52.73
C GLU A 84 14.78 -54.75 52.56
N LEU A 85 14.02 -55.69 53.12
CA LEU A 85 12.55 -55.67 53.08
C LEU A 85 11.99 -54.44 53.80
N ARG A 86 12.50 -54.11 55.00
CA ARG A 86 12.11 -52.90 55.74
C ARG A 86 12.41 -51.63 54.91
N ARG A 87 13.59 -51.55 54.30
CA ARG A 87 13.99 -50.43 53.45
C ARG A 87 13.10 -50.28 52.20
N SER A 88 12.80 -51.39 51.52
CA SER A 88 11.92 -51.38 50.35
C SER A 88 10.49 -51.01 50.70
N LEU A 89 9.97 -51.46 51.85
CA LEU A 89 8.65 -51.08 52.35
C LEU A 89 8.58 -49.59 52.73
N GLU A 90 9.61 -49.04 53.37
CA GLU A 90 9.68 -47.61 53.68
C GLU A 90 9.72 -46.75 52.41
N LEU A 91 10.50 -47.14 51.41
CA LEU A 91 10.55 -46.46 50.12
C LEU A 91 9.20 -46.55 49.39
N ALA A 92 8.55 -47.72 49.38
CA ALA A 92 7.24 -47.91 48.77
C ALA A 92 6.15 -47.07 49.46
N ARG A 93 6.17 -46.96 50.79
CA ARG A 93 5.23 -46.11 51.56
C ARG A 93 5.47 -44.62 51.32
N ARG A 94 6.73 -44.16 51.28
CA ARG A 94 7.05 -42.78 50.92
C ARG A 94 6.60 -42.47 49.49
N TYR A 95 6.82 -43.42 48.58
CA TYR A 95 6.45 -43.28 47.19
C TYR A 95 4.94 -43.18 46.99
N SER A 96 4.15 -44.07 47.59
CA SER A 96 2.68 -44.06 47.48
C SER A 96 2.05 -42.77 48.03
N PHE A 97 2.70 -42.11 48.98
CA PHE A 97 2.26 -40.82 49.51
C PHE A 97 2.70 -39.61 48.65
N VAL A 98 3.95 -39.61 48.16
CA VAL A 98 4.55 -38.46 47.46
C VAL A 98 4.17 -38.45 45.97
N ALA A 99 4.21 -39.60 45.30
CA ALA A 99 3.96 -39.71 43.86
C ALA A 99 2.63 -39.08 43.40
N PRO A 100 1.46 -39.38 43.99
CA PRO A 100 0.20 -38.79 43.53
C PRO A 100 0.10 -37.28 43.79
N ARG A 101 0.84 -36.74 44.76
CA ARG A 101 0.91 -35.28 45.00
C ARG A 101 1.79 -34.59 43.97
N VAL A 102 2.95 -35.17 43.68
CA VAL A 102 3.88 -34.66 42.67
C VAL A 102 3.25 -34.71 41.28
N VAL A 103 2.62 -35.84 40.91
CA VAL A 103 1.94 -35.96 39.60
C VAL A 103 0.82 -34.92 39.47
N ARG A 104 -0.04 -34.75 40.48
CA ARG A 104 -1.09 -33.71 40.47
C ARG A 104 -0.49 -32.30 40.38
N ALA A 105 0.56 -31.99 41.13
CA ALA A 105 1.22 -30.70 41.07
C ALA A 105 1.82 -30.42 39.68
N VAL A 106 2.48 -31.41 39.07
CA VAL A 106 3.03 -31.31 37.71
C VAL A 106 1.91 -31.07 36.68
N LEU A 107 0.79 -31.80 36.78
CA LEU A 107 -0.36 -31.59 35.91
C LEU A 107 -0.95 -30.19 36.07
N VAL A 108 -1.16 -29.72 37.29
CA VAL A 108 -1.68 -28.37 37.56
C VAL A 108 -0.75 -27.29 37.00
N VAL A 109 0.57 -27.40 37.23
CA VAL A 109 1.55 -26.46 36.68
C VAL A 109 1.58 -26.51 35.15
N GLY A 110 1.49 -27.70 34.55
CA GLY A 110 1.41 -27.88 33.10
C GLY A 110 0.18 -27.22 32.49
N VAL A 111 -1.00 -27.41 33.10
CA VAL A 111 -2.26 -26.78 32.66
C VAL A 111 -2.18 -25.25 32.80
N LEU A 112 -1.68 -24.74 33.92
CA LEU A 112 -1.49 -23.29 34.12
C LEU A 112 -0.52 -22.71 33.09
N GLY A 113 0.57 -23.40 32.78
CA GLY A 113 1.52 -23.01 31.74
C GLY A 113 0.88 -22.95 30.36
N ALA A 114 0.10 -23.96 29.99
CA ALA A 114 -0.64 -23.99 28.72
C ALA A 114 -1.68 -22.86 28.63
N LEU A 115 -2.36 -22.54 29.74
CA LEU A 115 -3.31 -21.44 29.80
C LEU A 115 -2.63 -20.09 29.59
N VAL A 116 -1.53 -19.82 30.31
CA VAL A 116 -0.73 -18.60 30.14
C VAL A 116 -0.25 -18.47 28.71
N LEU A 117 0.23 -19.57 28.12
CA LEU A 117 0.67 -19.60 26.75
C LEU A 117 -0.45 -19.22 25.76
N THR A 118 -1.63 -19.79 25.96
CA THR A 118 -2.83 -19.47 25.15
C THR A 118 -3.19 -17.99 25.27
N VAL A 119 -3.16 -17.41 26.47
CA VAL A 119 -3.46 -15.98 26.68
C VAL A 119 -2.44 -15.09 25.97
N VAL A 120 -1.15 -15.40 26.08
CA VAL A 120 -0.08 -14.68 25.39
C VAL A 120 -0.26 -14.79 23.87
N ALA A 121 -0.58 -15.99 23.38
CA ALA A 121 -0.90 -16.24 21.98
C ALA A 121 -2.04 -15.37 21.45
N SER A 122 -3.18 -15.38 22.14
CA SER A 122 -4.33 -14.58 21.76
C SER A 122 -4.03 -13.08 21.80
N ARG A 123 -3.25 -12.62 22.78
CA ARG A 123 -2.82 -11.21 22.89
C ARG A 123 -1.93 -10.79 21.72
N VAL A 124 -0.94 -11.60 21.36
CA VAL A 124 -0.03 -11.33 20.24
C VAL A 124 -0.79 -11.37 18.90
N ALA A 125 -1.62 -12.39 18.68
CA ALA A 125 -2.43 -12.51 17.47
C ALA A 125 -3.38 -11.30 17.30
N GLY A 126 -4.08 -10.90 18.37
CA GLY A 126 -4.98 -9.74 18.34
C GLY A 126 -4.25 -8.40 18.20
N HIS A 127 -3.02 -8.28 18.68
CA HIS A 127 -2.18 -7.09 18.43
C HIS A 127 -1.79 -7.02 16.95
N LEU A 128 -1.30 -8.14 16.40
CA LEU A 128 -0.84 -8.21 15.02
C LEU A 128 -1.97 -8.00 14.01
N SER A 129 -3.14 -8.61 14.26
CA SER A 129 -4.34 -8.41 13.46
C SER A 129 -4.71 -6.92 13.40
N ARG A 130 -4.77 -6.22 14.55
CA ARG A 130 -5.08 -4.79 14.58
C ARG A 130 -4.02 -3.91 13.89
N GLN A 131 -2.76 -4.34 13.90
CA GLN A 131 -1.67 -3.64 13.22
C GLN A 131 -1.79 -3.70 11.69
N LEU A 132 -2.40 -4.76 11.14
CA LEU A 132 -2.59 -4.95 9.70
C LEU A 132 -3.98 -4.50 9.22
N SER A 133 -5.05 -4.86 9.93
CA SER A 133 -6.42 -4.56 9.51
C SER A 133 -6.70 -3.06 9.44
N ARG A 134 -6.25 -2.27 10.44
CA ARG A 134 -6.54 -0.82 10.47
C ARG A 134 -5.98 -0.06 9.26
N PRO A 135 -4.70 -0.22 8.87
CA PRO A 135 -4.17 0.39 7.65
C PRO A 135 -4.89 -0.08 6.37
N LEU A 136 -5.27 -1.37 6.30
CA LEU A 136 -5.96 -1.90 5.13
C LEU A 136 -7.36 -1.30 4.98
N ASP A 137 -8.14 -1.25 6.05
CA ASP A 137 -9.47 -0.62 6.04
C ASP A 137 -9.40 0.86 5.65
N GLN A 138 -8.35 1.55 6.09
CA GLN A 138 -8.09 2.93 5.68
C GLN A 138 -7.88 3.05 4.17
N LEU A 139 -7.07 2.18 3.57
CA LEU A 139 -6.80 2.19 2.13
C LEU A 139 -8.06 1.84 1.32
N VAL A 140 -8.84 0.86 1.78
CA VAL A 140 -10.15 0.54 1.18
C VAL A 140 -11.10 1.74 1.26
N ARG A 141 -11.11 2.47 2.37
CA ARG A 141 -11.90 3.71 2.45
C ARG A 141 -11.39 4.80 1.50
N TRP A 142 -10.08 4.88 1.29
CA TRP A 142 -9.48 5.82 0.34
C TRP A 142 -9.86 5.50 -1.10
N THR A 143 -10.01 4.22 -1.49
CA THR A 143 -10.48 3.90 -2.84
C THR A 143 -11.89 4.43 -3.08
N ALA A 144 -12.77 4.34 -2.09
CA ALA A 144 -14.12 4.93 -2.16
C ALA A 144 -14.09 6.46 -2.30
N LEU A 145 -13.17 7.15 -1.62
CA LEU A 145 -13.00 8.60 -1.76
C LEU A 145 -12.54 8.98 -3.18
N VAL A 146 -11.54 8.27 -3.73
CA VAL A 146 -11.04 8.48 -5.09
C VAL A 146 -12.14 8.23 -6.14
N GLN A 147 -12.95 7.17 -5.92
CA GLN A 147 -14.10 6.88 -6.79
C GLN A 147 -15.15 8.00 -6.73
N ALA A 148 -15.41 8.56 -5.55
CA ALA A 148 -16.31 9.70 -5.37
C ALA A 148 -15.72 11.04 -5.85
N GLY A 149 -14.48 11.06 -6.38
CA GLY A 149 -13.81 12.28 -6.83
C GLY A 149 -13.47 13.24 -5.69
N ARG A 150 -13.31 12.73 -4.46
CA ARG A 150 -12.90 13.51 -3.29
C ARG A 150 -11.41 13.36 -3.05
N SER A 151 -10.78 14.45 -2.64
CA SER A 151 -9.37 14.44 -2.27
C SER A 151 -9.11 13.59 -1.03
N LEU A 152 -7.93 12.96 -1.01
CA LEU A 152 -7.50 12.13 0.11
C LEU A 152 -6.98 13.01 1.26
N PRO A 153 -7.30 12.68 2.52
CA PRO A 153 -6.88 13.48 3.67
C PRO A 153 -5.36 13.47 3.88
N GLU A 154 -4.82 14.65 4.22
CA GLU A 154 -3.40 14.88 4.51
C GLU A 154 -3.05 14.74 6.00
N GLU A 155 -3.96 14.17 6.79
CA GLU A 155 -3.81 14.03 8.24
C GLU A 155 -2.47 13.38 8.66
N PRO A 156 -1.92 13.78 9.82
CA PRO A 156 -0.64 13.27 10.31
C PRO A 156 -0.66 11.75 10.43
N GLU A 157 0.44 11.13 10.01
CA GLU A 157 0.51 9.69 9.83
C GLU A 157 0.15 8.93 11.11
N PRO A 158 -0.84 8.02 11.07
CA PRO A 158 -1.05 7.09 12.17
C PRO A 158 0.24 6.32 12.44
N ARG A 159 0.59 6.16 13.73
CA ARG A 159 1.71 5.31 14.15
C ARG A 159 1.51 3.90 13.56
N GLY A 160 2.37 3.51 12.63
CA GLY A 160 2.25 2.27 11.87
C GLY A 160 3.57 1.88 11.22
N ALA A 161 3.57 0.77 10.47
CA ALA A 161 4.77 0.34 9.77
C ALA A 161 5.14 1.36 8.66
N PRO A 162 6.44 1.68 8.48
CA PRO A 162 6.89 2.68 7.51
C PRO A 162 6.52 2.33 6.06
N GLU A 163 6.30 1.04 5.75
CA GLU A 163 5.85 0.56 4.45
C GLU A 163 4.44 1.09 4.12
N PHE A 164 3.54 1.16 5.10
CA PHE A 164 2.21 1.74 4.91
C PHE A 164 2.26 3.25 4.69
N GLY A 165 3.25 3.95 5.27
CA GLY A 165 3.48 5.37 4.98
C GLY A 165 3.85 5.59 3.52
N THR A 166 4.82 4.82 3.01
CA THR A 166 5.18 4.88 1.59
C THR A 166 3.98 4.58 0.67
N LEU A 167 3.14 3.61 1.03
CA LEU A 167 1.96 3.25 0.23
C LEU A 167 0.91 4.37 0.24
N ARG A 168 0.66 4.98 1.40
CA ARG A 168 -0.24 6.14 1.52
C ARG A 168 0.21 7.29 0.65
N ASP A 169 1.49 7.63 0.69
CA ASP A 169 2.05 8.73 -0.10
C ASP A 169 1.90 8.47 -1.60
N ARG A 170 2.20 7.26 -2.06
CA ARG A 170 2.00 6.87 -3.47
C ARG A 170 0.53 6.95 -3.89
N MET A 171 -0.39 6.52 -3.03
CA MET A 171 -1.82 6.58 -3.32
C MET A 171 -2.32 8.02 -3.40
N ARG A 172 -1.81 8.93 -2.56
CA ARG A 172 -2.09 10.37 -2.65
C ARG A 172 -1.59 10.98 -3.95
N THR A 173 -0.35 10.66 -4.35
CA THR A 173 0.21 11.12 -5.63
C THR A 173 -0.66 10.67 -6.80
N MET A 174 -1.02 9.38 -6.85
CA MET A 174 -1.89 8.83 -7.89
C MET A 174 -3.27 9.52 -7.91
N ALA A 175 -3.87 9.77 -6.75
CA ALA A 175 -5.17 10.46 -6.66
C ALA A 175 -5.10 11.88 -7.24
N ARG A 176 -4.03 12.64 -6.92
CA ARG A 176 -3.81 13.99 -7.47
C ARG A 176 -3.58 13.96 -8.98
N GLU A 177 -2.79 12.99 -9.48
CA GLU A 177 -2.56 12.82 -10.91
C GLU A 177 -3.86 12.51 -11.67
N LEU A 178 -4.74 11.69 -11.09
CA LEU A 178 -6.05 11.38 -11.66
C LEU A 178 -6.97 12.61 -11.70
N GLU A 179 -7.01 13.41 -10.63
CA GLU A 179 -7.77 14.66 -10.58
C GLU A 179 -7.29 15.66 -11.64
N LEU A 180 -5.97 15.85 -11.75
CA LEU A 180 -5.36 16.71 -12.79
C LEU A 180 -5.66 16.19 -14.20
N GLY A 181 -5.58 14.88 -14.41
CA GLY A 181 -5.92 14.26 -15.69
C GLY A 181 -7.38 14.48 -16.09
N ARG A 182 -8.32 14.32 -15.15
CA ARG A 182 -9.75 14.59 -15.37
C ARG A 182 -10.02 16.05 -15.71
N ALA A 183 -9.39 16.98 -14.99
CA ALA A 183 -9.55 18.42 -15.26
C ALA A 183 -9.08 18.78 -16.68
N ARG A 184 -7.90 18.30 -17.09
CA ARG A 184 -7.37 18.51 -18.45
C ARG A 184 -8.26 17.88 -19.52
N ALA A 185 -8.79 16.69 -19.28
CA ALA A 185 -9.69 16.02 -20.21
C ALA A 185 -10.98 16.83 -20.42
N LEU A 186 -11.57 17.34 -19.33
CA LEU A 186 -12.77 18.17 -19.40
C LEU A 186 -12.52 19.50 -20.13
N GLU A 187 -11.38 20.14 -19.88
CA GLU A 187 -10.97 21.35 -20.61
C GLU A 187 -10.79 21.08 -22.11
N ALA A 188 -10.16 19.96 -22.47
CA ALA A 188 -9.99 19.54 -23.85
C ALA A 188 -11.33 19.26 -24.55
N GLU A 189 -12.27 18.61 -23.85
CA GLU A 189 -13.63 18.34 -24.34
C GLU A 189 -14.41 19.65 -24.57
N ARG A 190 -14.38 20.57 -23.59
CA ARG A 190 -15.01 21.90 -23.74
C ARG A 190 -14.43 22.68 -24.89
N ALA A 191 -13.10 22.68 -25.04
CA ALA A 191 -12.44 23.33 -26.16
C ALA A 191 -12.84 22.68 -27.51
N ALA A 192 -12.97 21.35 -27.56
CA ALA A 192 -13.42 20.65 -28.75
C ALA A 192 -14.86 21.01 -29.13
N ALA A 193 -15.78 20.98 -28.17
CA ALA A 193 -17.17 21.37 -28.38
C ALA A 193 -17.28 22.83 -28.84
N PHE A 194 -16.54 23.75 -28.22
CA PHE A 194 -16.52 25.15 -28.63
C PHE A 194 -16.05 25.34 -30.08
N ARG A 195 -15.03 24.59 -30.53
CA ARG A 195 -14.56 24.62 -31.92
C ARG A 195 -15.62 24.15 -32.91
N GLU A 196 -16.34 23.09 -32.56
CA GLU A 196 -17.42 22.56 -33.38
C GLU A 196 -18.55 23.58 -33.52
N THR A 197 -18.98 24.16 -32.39
CA THR A 197 -20.00 25.22 -32.39
C THR A 197 -19.54 26.45 -33.19
N ALA A 198 -18.30 26.90 -33.03
CA ALA A 198 -17.76 28.04 -33.78
C ALA A 198 -17.75 27.80 -35.29
N ARG A 199 -17.39 26.57 -35.72
CA ARG A 199 -17.44 26.18 -37.13
C ARG A 199 -18.86 26.16 -37.68
N GLN A 200 -19.81 25.62 -36.94
CA GLN A 200 -21.21 25.59 -37.36
C GLN A 200 -21.78 27.00 -37.51
N VAL A 201 -21.61 27.85 -36.50
CA VAL A 201 -22.06 29.25 -36.54
C VAL A 201 -21.40 30.00 -37.71
N ALA A 202 -20.11 29.80 -37.96
CA ALA A 202 -19.44 30.40 -39.10
C ALA A 202 -20.01 29.93 -40.46
N HIS A 203 -20.44 28.67 -40.57
CA HIS A 203 -21.15 28.17 -41.74
C HIS A 203 -22.53 28.81 -41.88
N GLU A 204 -23.30 28.87 -40.80
CA GLU A 204 -24.63 29.47 -40.78
C GLU A 204 -24.61 30.98 -41.07
N LEU A 205 -23.56 31.71 -40.68
CA LEU A 205 -23.36 33.12 -41.03
C LEU A 205 -23.00 33.33 -42.51
N LYS A 206 -22.22 32.42 -43.12
CA LYS A 206 -21.87 32.51 -44.55
C LYS A 206 -23.08 32.32 -45.46
N ASN A 207 -24.06 31.52 -45.03
CA ASN A 207 -25.25 31.20 -45.81
C ASN A 207 -26.09 32.43 -46.20
N PRO A 208 -26.45 33.37 -45.30
CA PRO A 208 -27.13 34.61 -45.66
C PRO A 208 -26.19 35.67 -46.24
N LEU A 209 -24.92 35.74 -45.81
CA LEU A 209 -23.99 36.77 -46.30
C LEU A 209 -23.64 36.59 -47.78
N THR A 210 -23.54 35.34 -48.26
CA THR A 210 -23.15 35.07 -49.66
C THR A 210 -24.20 35.62 -50.65
N PRO A 211 -25.52 35.34 -50.51
CA PRO A 211 -26.56 35.99 -51.32
C PRO A 211 -26.63 37.51 -51.14
N ILE A 212 -26.43 38.04 -49.92
CA ILE A 212 -26.40 39.50 -49.68
C ILE A 212 -25.27 40.14 -50.49
N ARG A 213 -24.08 39.52 -50.51
CA ARG A 213 -22.96 39.99 -51.34
C ARG A 213 -23.33 40.02 -52.82
N PHE A 214 -23.93 38.95 -53.34
CA PHE A 214 -24.38 38.91 -54.74
C PHE A 214 -25.44 39.97 -55.05
N ALA A 215 -26.37 40.23 -54.12
CA ALA A 215 -27.38 41.28 -54.26
C ALA A 215 -26.73 42.68 -54.30
N ILE A 216 -25.74 42.93 -53.44
CA ILE A 216 -24.99 44.19 -53.42
C ILE A 216 -24.14 44.35 -54.69
N ASP A 217 -23.45 43.29 -55.14
CA ASP A 217 -22.70 43.30 -56.40
C ASP A 217 -23.59 43.62 -57.60
N ARG A 218 -24.85 43.16 -57.58
CA ARG A 218 -25.85 43.51 -58.60
C ARG A 218 -26.28 44.97 -58.48
N LEU A 219 -26.65 45.43 -57.27
CA LEU A 219 -27.01 46.83 -57.02
C LEU A 219 -25.91 47.80 -57.46
N ARG A 220 -24.64 47.42 -57.28
CA ARG A 220 -23.48 48.23 -57.68
C ARG A 220 -23.35 48.41 -59.18
N ARG A 221 -23.85 47.45 -59.98
CA ARG A 221 -23.90 47.57 -61.46
C ARG A 221 -25.03 48.48 -61.93
N ASP A 222 -26.14 48.50 -61.20
CA ASP A 222 -27.35 49.25 -61.53
C ASP A 222 -27.43 50.62 -60.80
N ALA A 223 -26.42 50.97 -60.00
CA ALA A 223 -26.43 52.16 -59.13
C ALA A 223 -26.28 53.48 -59.90
N THR A 224 -27.10 54.47 -59.52
CA THR A 224 -26.94 55.85 -59.97
C THR A 224 -25.79 56.56 -59.22
N PRO A 225 -25.23 57.67 -59.73
CA PRO A 225 -24.16 58.40 -59.05
C PRO A 225 -24.51 58.84 -57.61
N ALA A 226 -25.80 59.10 -57.33
CA ALA A 226 -26.28 59.45 -56.00
C ALA A 226 -26.35 58.26 -55.02
N GLN A 227 -26.30 57.03 -55.51
CA GLN A 227 -26.41 55.79 -54.72
C GLN A 227 -25.06 55.06 -54.58
N ALA A 228 -24.05 55.44 -55.37
CA ALA A 228 -22.75 54.75 -55.43
C ALA A 228 -22.08 54.62 -54.05
N ASP A 229 -21.97 55.73 -53.31
CA ASP A 229 -21.36 55.74 -51.97
C ASP A 229 -22.06 54.79 -50.99
N ALA A 230 -23.39 54.79 -50.97
CA ALA A 230 -24.17 53.93 -50.08
C ALA A 230 -23.98 52.44 -50.42
N VAL A 231 -23.93 52.09 -51.70
CA VAL A 231 -23.71 50.71 -52.16
C VAL A 231 -22.28 50.24 -51.83
N ASP A 232 -21.28 51.11 -52.01
CA ASP A 232 -19.90 50.78 -51.67
C ASP A 232 -19.70 50.58 -50.14
N VAL A 233 -20.39 51.37 -49.30
CA VAL A 233 -20.42 51.15 -47.85
C VAL A 233 -21.04 49.79 -47.49
N LEU A 234 -22.18 49.43 -48.08
CA LEU A 234 -22.82 48.14 -47.87
C LEU A 234 -21.93 46.96 -48.32
N ALA A 235 -21.23 47.11 -49.44
CA ALA A 235 -20.27 46.13 -49.93
C ALA A 235 -19.11 45.94 -48.94
N ALA A 236 -18.54 47.04 -48.46
CA ALA A 236 -17.46 47.02 -47.48
C ALA A 236 -17.90 46.36 -46.15
N GLU A 237 -19.11 46.64 -45.66
CA GLU A 237 -19.60 46.00 -44.43
C GLU A 237 -19.92 44.52 -44.60
N THR A 238 -20.49 44.13 -45.72
CA THR A 238 -20.75 42.71 -46.00
C THR A 238 -19.44 41.93 -46.10
N ALA A 239 -18.40 42.51 -46.72
CA ALA A 239 -17.07 41.93 -46.76
C ALA A 239 -16.42 41.83 -45.36
N ARG A 240 -16.61 42.85 -44.50
CA ARG A 240 -16.15 42.80 -43.10
C ARG A 240 -16.86 41.70 -42.31
N LEU A 241 -18.17 41.52 -42.48
CA LEU A 241 -18.93 40.44 -41.84
C LEU A 241 -18.49 39.04 -42.33
N GLU A 242 -18.23 38.88 -43.63
CA GLU A 242 -17.68 37.62 -44.17
C GLU A 242 -16.29 37.30 -43.60
N ALA A 243 -15.43 38.31 -43.48
CA ALA A 243 -14.11 38.17 -42.88
C ALA A 243 -14.20 37.81 -41.39
N MET A 244 -15.11 38.45 -40.65
CA MET A 244 -15.36 38.16 -39.24
C MET A 244 -15.91 36.74 -39.03
N ALA A 245 -16.89 36.31 -39.82
CA ALA A 245 -17.43 34.94 -39.76
C ALA A 245 -16.36 33.89 -40.10
N ARG A 246 -15.49 34.19 -41.09
CA ARG A 246 -14.36 33.31 -41.44
C ARG A 246 -13.33 33.22 -40.33
N SER A 247 -12.99 34.35 -39.70
CA SER A 247 -12.08 34.39 -38.55
C SER A 247 -12.67 33.64 -37.35
N PHE A 248 -13.95 33.82 -37.06
CA PHE A 248 -14.65 33.13 -35.98
C PHE A 248 -14.66 31.60 -36.16
N GLY A 249 -14.88 31.10 -37.39
CA GLY A 249 -14.77 29.65 -37.67
C GLY A 249 -13.34 29.12 -37.66
N GLN A 250 -12.33 29.99 -37.77
CA GLN A 250 -10.92 29.65 -37.61
C GLN A 250 -10.43 29.78 -36.16
N PHE A 251 -11.19 30.47 -35.29
CA PHE A 251 -10.90 30.57 -33.86
C PHE A 251 -11.00 29.18 -33.22
N GLY A 252 -9.84 28.67 -32.78
CA GLY A 252 -9.72 27.37 -32.12
C GLY A 252 -9.14 26.25 -33.00
N ARG A 253 -8.93 26.46 -34.31
CA ARG A 253 -8.19 25.48 -35.11
C ARG A 253 -6.77 25.32 -34.54
N LEU A 254 -6.32 24.08 -34.31
CA LEU A 254 -4.90 23.82 -34.11
C LEU A 254 -4.17 24.27 -35.39
N PRO A 255 -3.02 24.95 -35.31
CA PRO A 255 -2.33 25.41 -36.51
C PRO A 255 -2.07 24.21 -37.45
N ASP A 256 -2.56 24.26 -38.69
CA ASP A 256 -2.64 23.10 -39.61
C ASP A 256 -1.28 22.74 -40.29
N GLY A 257 -0.18 22.49 -39.55
CA GLY A 257 1.16 22.17 -40.11
C GLY A 257 2.19 21.57 -39.13
N PRO A 258 3.47 21.34 -39.55
CA PRO A 258 4.56 20.96 -38.64
C PRO A 258 5.15 22.18 -37.92
N ALA A 259 5.57 22.01 -36.66
CA ALA A 259 6.26 23.05 -35.92
C ALA A 259 7.66 23.30 -36.51
N SER A 260 8.00 24.57 -36.75
CA SER A 260 9.30 25.04 -37.22
C SER A 260 9.99 25.86 -36.12
N GLU A 261 11.30 26.02 -36.25
CA GLU A 261 12.04 27.03 -35.51
C GLU A 261 11.56 28.42 -36.00
N VAL A 262 11.09 29.27 -35.09
CA VAL A 262 10.58 30.62 -35.40
C VAL A 262 11.46 31.65 -34.71
N ASP A 263 12.00 32.59 -35.48
CA ASP A 263 12.69 33.77 -34.96
C ASP A 263 11.63 34.78 -34.46
N VAL A 264 11.57 34.94 -33.14
CA VAL A 264 10.60 35.83 -32.48
C VAL A 264 10.92 37.30 -32.78
N GLY A 265 12.20 37.64 -32.97
CA GLY A 265 12.62 38.98 -33.33
C GLY A 265 12.19 39.37 -34.74
N GLU A 266 12.35 38.46 -35.70
CA GLU A 266 11.83 38.62 -37.06
C GLU A 266 10.31 38.73 -37.07
N LEU A 267 9.63 37.84 -36.35
CA LEU A 267 8.17 37.85 -36.22
C LEU A 267 7.65 39.16 -35.61
N ALA A 268 8.32 39.69 -34.57
CA ALA A 268 7.96 40.95 -33.92
C ALA A 268 8.12 42.15 -34.87
N ARG A 269 9.24 42.22 -35.61
CA ARG A 269 9.46 43.26 -36.63
C ARG A 269 8.44 43.19 -37.75
N TRP A 270 8.14 41.99 -38.25
CA TRP A 270 7.12 41.78 -39.28
C TRP A 270 5.73 42.18 -38.79
N ALA A 271 5.36 41.80 -37.56
CA ALA A 271 4.08 42.14 -36.95
C ALA A 271 3.95 43.65 -36.73
N ALA A 272 5.01 44.32 -36.25
CA ALA A 272 5.06 45.76 -36.07
C ALA A 272 4.83 46.51 -37.40
N LYS A 273 5.53 46.12 -38.46
CA LYS A 273 5.40 46.73 -39.80
C LYS A 273 4.00 46.53 -40.41
N THR A 274 3.36 45.41 -40.14
CA THR A 274 2.04 45.07 -40.71
C THR A 274 0.89 45.69 -39.92
N THR A 275 1.10 45.99 -38.64
CA THR A 275 0.03 46.46 -37.74
C THR A 275 0.02 47.97 -37.57
N VAL A 276 1.20 48.62 -37.59
CA VAL A 276 1.29 50.06 -37.34
C VAL A 276 1.26 50.81 -38.68
N PRO A 277 0.39 51.83 -38.84
CA PRO A 277 0.36 52.64 -40.06
C PRO A 277 1.69 53.35 -40.30
N GLU A 278 2.05 53.53 -41.58
CA GLU A 278 3.33 54.11 -42.01
C GLU A 278 3.61 55.53 -41.47
N SER A 279 2.57 56.22 -40.98
CA SER A 279 2.67 57.54 -40.36
C SER A 279 3.20 57.54 -38.92
N LEU A 280 3.30 56.38 -38.26
CA LEU A 280 3.83 56.25 -36.90
C LEU A 280 5.24 55.63 -36.91
N PRO A 281 6.24 56.29 -36.30
CA PRO A 281 7.54 55.65 -36.11
C PRO A 281 7.41 54.51 -35.09
N VAL A 282 7.85 53.31 -35.48
CA VAL A 282 7.92 52.14 -34.60
C VAL A 282 9.36 51.69 -34.50
N ASP A 283 9.85 51.61 -33.27
CA ASP A 283 11.13 50.99 -32.96
C ASP A 283 10.87 49.62 -32.29
N VAL A 284 11.51 48.58 -32.81
CA VAL A 284 11.40 47.21 -32.28
C VAL A 284 12.78 46.81 -31.77
N ASP A 285 13.01 47.04 -30.49
CA ASP A 285 14.23 46.61 -29.81
C ASP A 285 14.15 45.11 -29.51
N VAL A 286 15.10 44.35 -30.03
CA VAL A 286 15.20 42.89 -29.85
C VAL A 286 16.58 42.59 -29.31
N ALA A 287 16.62 41.92 -28.15
CA ALA A 287 17.89 41.49 -27.57
C ALA A 287 18.68 40.58 -28.55
N PRO A 288 20.02 40.68 -28.59
CA PRO A 288 20.84 39.95 -29.55
C PRO A 288 20.88 38.43 -29.34
N ASP A 289 20.35 37.92 -28.22
CA ASP A 289 20.39 36.51 -27.80
C ASP A 289 19.00 35.85 -27.73
N VAL A 290 17.99 36.39 -28.42
CA VAL A 290 16.64 35.79 -28.41
C VAL A 290 16.68 34.40 -29.05
N PRO A 291 16.30 33.34 -28.31
CA PRO A 291 16.34 31.98 -28.82
C PRO A 291 15.23 31.76 -29.86
N LEU A 292 15.52 30.90 -30.85
CA LEU A 292 14.51 30.37 -31.75
C LEU A 292 13.46 29.59 -30.93
N VAL A 293 12.19 29.86 -31.22
CA VAL A 293 11.08 29.20 -30.53
C VAL A 293 10.46 28.19 -31.47
N ARG A 294 10.40 26.93 -31.05
CA ARG A 294 9.72 25.89 -31.82
C ARG A 294 8.20 26.09 -31.76
N GLY A 295 7.59 26.44 -32.89
CA GLY A 295 6.17 26.77 -32.95
C GLY A 295 5.62 26.80 -34.39
N HIS A 296 4.40 27.28 -34.54
CA HIS A 296 3.78 27.46 -35.85
C HIS A 296 3.76 28.95 -36.19
N TYR A 297 4.55 29.35 -37.19
CA TYR A 297 4.74 30.77 -37.58
C TYR A 297 3.40 31.51 -37.73
N ASP A 298 2.49 30.98 -38.54
CA ASP A 298 1.18 31.61 -38.80
C ASP A 298 0.29 31.74 -37.56
N ALA A 299 0.42 30.82 -36.59
CA ALA A 299 -0.36 30.88 -35.37
C ALA A 299 0.19 31.91 -34.39
N LEU A 300 1.53 32.00 -34.30
CA LEU A 300 2.21 33.02 -33.51
C LEU A 300 1.97 34.41 -34.11
N ALA A 301 1.98 34.55 -35.43
CA ALA A 301 1.60 35.76 -36.14
C ALA A 301 0.14 36.20 -35.89
N ARG A 302 -0.79 35.23 -35.80
CA ARG A 302 -2.23 35.48 -35.54
C ARG A 302 -2.59 35.65 -34.07
N ALA A 303 -1.76 35.19 -33.14
CA ALA A 303 -1.91 35.39 -31.70
C ALA A 303 -1.67 36.89 -31.39
N ARG A 304 -2.60 37.73 -31.83
CA ARG A 304 -2.55 39.19 -31.71
C ARG A 304 -2.23 39.58 -30.28
N CYS A 305 -1.30 40.54 -30.16
CA CYS A 305 -0.98 41.27 -28.95
C CYS A 305 -2.27 41.81 -28.30
N ARG A 306 -2.79 41.10 -27.29
CA ARG A 306 -3.76 41.67 -26.33
C ARG A 306 -3.09 42.63 -25.35
N THR A 307 -1.76 42.75 -25.43
CA THR A 307 -0.90 43.47 -24.50
C THR A 307 -0.42 44.83 -25.02
N CYS A 308 -0.82 45.24 -26.23
CA CYS A 308 -0.32 46.45 -26.90
C CYS A 308 -1.34 47.61 -26.93
N CYS A 309 -2.42 47.54 -26.14
CA CYS A 309 -3.29 48.68 -25.86
C CYS A 309 -3.24 49.03 -24.38
#